data_AF-A0A3C1YIP2-F1
#
_entry.id   AF-A0A3C1YIP2-F1
#
_cell.length_a   1.000
_cell.length_b   1.000
_cell.length_c   1.000
_cell.angle_alpha   90.00
_cell.angle_beta   90.00
_cell.angle_gamma   90.00
#
_symmetry.space_group_name_H-M   'P 1'
#
loop_
_entity.id
_entity.type
_entity.pdbx_description
1 polymer ?
#
loop_
_entity_poly.entity_id
_entity_poly.type
_entity_poly.pdbx_seq_one_letter_code
_entity_poly.pdbx_strand_id
1 'polypeptide(L)'
;MIISASRRTDIPAFFGDWFMNRIRAGYFLQNNSTGVKQQKIISLMPEDVDCFVFWSKYPAPFLKNLEPLDKRGYRYYFQYTLNDYPLCFEPHLPILSERTDVFKRLSEKSARRGLSGATTPSLSAATTPLSTISNVLPVLLSCWRITPKG
;
A
#
# COMPACT_ATOMS: atom_id res chain seq x y z
N MET A 1 6.90 14.15 -7.66
CA MET A 1 7.70 12.90 -7.73
C MET A 1 6.91 11.68 -7.24
N ILE A 2 7.00 10.51 -7.91
CA ILE A 2 6.47 9.23 -7.39
C ILE A 2 7.50 8.51 -6.53
N ILE A 3 7.15 8.16 -5.29
CA ILE A 3 8.04 7.47 -4.35
C ILE A 3 7.59 6.02 -4.16
N SER A 4 8.40 5.08 -4.61
CA SER A 4 8.19 3.65 -4.34
C SER A 4 8.71 3.27 -2.96
N ALA A 5 7.89 3.59 -1.95
CA ALA A 5 8.26 3.58 -0.54
C ALA A 5 8.63 2.18 -0.02
N SER A 6 7.96 1.13 -0.51
CA SER A 6 8.10 -0.22 0.07
C SER A 6 8.84 -1.23 -0.80
N ARG A 7 9.67 -0.79 -1.76
CA ARG A 7 10.41 -1.77 -2.60
C ARG A 7 11.41 -2.61 -1.84
N ARG A 8 12.09 -2.02 -0.85
CA ARG A 8 13.15 -2.72 -0.07
C ARG A 8 12.61 -3.35 1.21
N THR A 9 11.43 -2.96 1.65
CA THR A 9 10.86 -3.34 2.94
C THR A 9 9.37 -3.07 2.93
N ASP A 10 8.59 -3.99 3.48
CA ASP A 10 7.15 -3.84 3.67
C ASP A 10 6.85 -2.81 4.78
N ILE A 11 6.92 -1.53 4.41
CA ILE A 11 6.64 -0.42 5.32
C ILE A 11 5.24 -0.55 5.94
N PRO A 12 4.17 -0.86 5.19
CA PRO A 12 2.85 -1.02 5.79
C PRO A 12 2.78 -2.10 6.87
N ALA A 13 3.43 -3.24 6.69
CA ALA A 13 3.40 -4.30 7.69
C ALA A 13 4.23 -3.96 8.95
N PHE A 14 5.38 -3.29 8.79
CA PHE A 14 6.38 -3.22 9.86
C PHE A 14 6.80 -1.82 10.31
N PHE A 15 6.74 -0.81 9.44
CA PHE A 15 7.36 0.51 9.67
C PHE A 15 6.39 1.67 9.53
N GLY A 16 5.11 1.45 9.82
CA GLY A 16 4.08 2.46 9.67
C GLY A 16 4.33 3.72 10.51
N ASP A 17 4.66 3.56 11.79
CA ASP A 17 4.89 4.69 12.69
C ASP A 17 6.17 5.44 12.32
N TRP A 18 7.22 4.73 11.88
CA TRP A 18 8.44 5.33 11.33
C TRP A 18 8.15 6.15 10.07
N PHE A 19 7.35 5.62 9.14
CA PHE A 19 6.98 6.33 7.93
C PHE A 19 6.23 7.61 8.25
N MET A 20 5.25 7.56 9.17
CA MET A 20 4.51 8.74 9.59
C MET A 20 5.39 9.77 10.31
N ASN A 21 6.44 9.33 11.03
CA ASN A 21 7.47 10.25 11.55
C ASN A 21 8.20 10.96 10.41
N ARG A 22 8.55 10.26 9.32
CA ARG A 22 9.20 10.89 8.15
C ARG A 22 8.27 11.84 7.40
N ILE A 23 6.99 11.49 7.28
CA ILE A 23 5.96 12.39 6.74
C ILE A 23 5.88 13.68 7.56
N ARG A 24 5.84 13.58 8.90
CA ARG A 24 5.86 14.77 9.77
C ARG A 24 7.13 15.60 9.63
N ALA A 25 8.27 14.95 9.42
CA ALA A 25 9.54 15.63 9.23
C ALA A 25 9.67 16.29 7.83
N GLY A 26 8.87 15.87 6.84
CA GLY A 26 8.88 16.45 5.50
C GLY A 26 10.02 15.96 4.59
N TYR A 27 10.83 14.98 5.01
CA TYR A 27 11.91 14.42 4.18
C TYR A 27 12.34 13.03 4.63
N PHE A 28 13.18 12.36 3.84
CA PHE A 28 14.01 11.24 4.30
C PHE A 28 15.41 11.28 3.68
N LEU A 29 16.35 10.53 4.28
CA LEU A 29 17.71 10.39 3.77
C LEU A 29 17.82 9.09 2.99
N GLN A 30 18.19 9.18 1.72
CA GLN A 30 18.53 8.04 0.89
C GLN A 30 20.04 7.85 0.88
N ASN A 31 20.50 6.69 1.33
CA ASN A 31 21.89 6.30 1.19
C ASN A 31 22.12 5.76 -0.24
N ASN A 32 23.11 6.30 -0.94
CA ASN A 32 23.57 5.71 -2.19
C ASN A 32 24.50 4.51 -1.90
N SER A 33 24.26 3.36 -2.54
CA SER A 33 25.04 2.14 -2.32
C SER A 33 26.36 2.11 -3.11
N THR A 34 26.56 3.04 -4.05
CA THR A 34 27.76 3.11 -4.89
C THR A 34 28.73 4.16 -4.36
N GLY A 35 29.50 3.78 -3.34
CA GLY A 35 30.88 4.23 -3.14
C GLY A 35 31.19 5.74 -3.14
N VAL A 36 30.46 6.57 -2.40
CA VAL A 36 30.89 7.75 -1.61
C VAL A 36 29.70 8.00 -0.66
N LYS A 37 29.92 8.40 0.60
CA LYS A 37 28.86 8.73 1.59
C LYS A 37 28.02 9.96 1.18
N GLN A 38 27.43 9.96 0.00
CA GLN A 38 26.50 10.99 -0.43
C GLN A 38 25.09 10.56 0.01
N GLN A 39 24.61 11.18 1.07
CA GLN A 39 23.23 11.07 1.49
C GLN A 39 22.40 12.06 0.68
N LYS A 40 21.41 11.56 -0.06
CA LYS A 40 20.48 12.43 -0.77
C LYS A 40 19.29 12.69 0.13
N ILE A 41 18.99 13.96 0.39
CA ILE A 41 17.75 14.38 1.02
C ILE A 41 16.65 14.27 -0.04
N ILE A 42 15.60 13.53 0.27
CA ILE A 42 14.42 13.39 -0.57
C ILE A 42 13.28 14.07 0.17
N SER A 43 12.68 15.10 -0.45
CA SER A 43 11.51 15.77 0.10
C SER A 43 10.31 14.82 0.16
N LEU A 44 9.55 14.93 1.23
CA LEU A 44 8.27 14.29 1.45
C LEU A 44 7.14 15.31 1.60
N MET A 45 7.39 16.59 1.29
CA MET A 45 6.35 17.61 1.32
C MET A 45 5.25 17.28 0.29
N PRO A 46 3.96 17.56 0.59
CA PRO A 46 2.85 17.24 -0.32
C PRO A 46 3.03 17.80 -1.74
N GLU A 47 3.61 18.99 -1.87
CA GLU A 47 3.91 19.67 -3.13
C GLU A 47 4.98 18.96 -3.98
N ASP A 48 5.87 18.19 -3.34
CA ASP A 48 6.97 17.50 -4.00
C ASP A 48 6.64 16.04 -4.36
N VAL A 49 5.59 15.47 -3.77
CA VAL A 49 5.23 14.06 -3.89
C VAL A 49 3.89 13.86 -4.62
N ASP A 50 3.96 13.28 -5.82
CA ASP A 50 2.76 13.00 -6.62
C ASP A 50 1.99 11.80 -6.06
N CYS A 51 2.72 10.78 -5.58
CA CYS A 51 2.15 9.54 -5.08
C CYS A 51 3.17 8.67 -4.33
N PHE A 52 2.73 8.00 -3.26
CA PHE A 52 3.47 6.90 -2.63
C PHE A 52 3.01 5.54 -3.16
N VAL A 53 3.95 4.69 -3.56
CA VAL A 53 3.67 3.30 -3.92
C VAL A 53 4.09 2.39 -2.77
N PHE A 54 3.11 1.75 -2.14
CA PHE A 54 3.28 0.77 -1.07
C PHE A 54 3.15 -0.64 -1.62
N TRP A 55 4.01 -1.55 -1.20
CA TRP A 55 4.00 -2.97 -1.52
C TRP A 55 3.88 -3.71 -0.20
N SER A 56 2.87 -4.56 -0.06
CA SER A 56 2.63 -5.28 1.19
C SER A 56 1.92 -6.61 1.00
N LYS A 57 2.21 -7.56 1.88
CA LYS A 57 1.42 -8.79 2.03
C LYS A 57 0.39 -8.69 3.17
N TYR A 58 0.58 -7.74 4.08
CA TYR A 58 -0.30 -7.53 5.22
C TYR A 58 -0.27 -6.07 5.74
N PRO A 59 -0.97 -5.14 5.06
CA PRO A 59 -0.96 -3.72 5.40
C PRO A 59 -1.89 -3.37 6.58
N ALA A 60 -2.44 -4.37 7.29
CA ALA A 60 -3.40 -4.15 8.38
C ALA A 60 -2.92 -3.14 9.44
N PRO A 61 -1.65 -3.20 9.92
CA PRO A 61 -1.14 -2.26 10.90
C PRO A 61 -1.09 -0.81 10.38
N PHE A 62 -0.98 -0.63 9.07
CA PHE A 62 -0.89 0.68 8.43
C PHE A 62 -2.24 1.32 8.13
N LEU A 63 -3.35 0.57 8.16
CA LEU A 63 -4.66 1.12 7.77
C LEU A 63 -5.10 2.31 8.63
N LYS A 64 -4.61 2.40 9.88
CA LYS A 64 -4.82 3.55 10.78
C LYS A 64 -4.16 4.85 10.28
N ASN A 65 -3.10 4.73 9.48
CA ASN A 65 -2.31 5.86 8.98
C ASN A 65 -2.85 6.46 7.69
N LEU A 66 -3.81 5.80 7.05
CA LEU A 66 -4.42 6.25 5.81
C LEU A 66 -5.11 7.61 6.01
N GLU A 67 -6.09 7.71 6.91
CA GLU A 67 -6.79 8.98 7.15
C GLU A 67 -5.85 10.17 7.50
N PRO A 68 -4.81 10.01 8.34
CA PRO A 68 -3.79 11.05 8.54
C PRO A 68 -2.99 11.46 7.29
N LEU A 69 -2.77 10.56 6.33
CA LEU A 69 -2.16 10.89 5.04
C LEU A 69 -3.14 11.68 4.18
N ASP A 70 -4.41 11.30 4.25
CA ASP A 70 -5.51 11.88 3.46
C ASP A 70 -5.74 13.34 3.82
N LYS A 71 -5.82 13.61 5.11
CA LYS A 71 -5.96 14.97 5.65
C LYS A 71 -4.78 15.88 5.31
N ARG A 72 -3.61 15.30 5.00
CA ARG A 72 -2.41 16.03 4.55
C ARG A 72 -2.32 16.16 3.02
N GLY A 73 -3.29 15.64 2.27
CA GLY A 73 -3.32 15.75 0.81
C GLY A 73 -2.46 14.73 0.06
N TYR A 74 -1.90 13.73 0.74
CA TYR A 74 -1.08 12.72 0.07
C TYR A 74 -1.93 11.74 -0.73
N ARG A 75 -1.39 11.37 -1.90
CA ARG A 75 -1.90 10.28 -2.73
C ARG A 75 -1.01 9.06 -2.55
N TYR A 76 -1.61 7.87 -2.61
CA TYR A 76 -0.87 6.64 -2.49
C TYR A 76 -1.56 5.48 -3.19
N TYR A 77 -0.80 4.46 -3.51
CA TYR A 77 -1.24 3.25 -4.20
C TYR A 77 -0.68 2.03 -3.49
N PHE A 78 -1.46 0.94 -3.43
CA PHE A 78 -1.02 -0.32 -2.85
C PHE A 78 -0.84 -1.40 -3.92
N GLN A 79 0.30 -2.08 -3.92
CA GLN A 79 0.46 -3.40 -4.51
C GLN A 79 0.33 -4.42 -3.38
N TYR A 80 -0.73 -5.21 -3.45
CA TYR A 80 -1.04 -6.24 -2.48
C TYR A 80 -0.73 -7.60 -3.09
N THR A 81 0.15 -8.37 -2.44
CA THR A 81 0.38 -9.77 -2.82
C THR A 81 -0.38 -10.70 -1.89
N LEU A 82 -1.24 -11.53 -2.48
CA LEU A 82 -2.02 -12.53 -1.76
C LEU A 82 -1.63 -13.90 -2.31
N ASN A 83 -0.86 -14.67 -1.55
CA ASN A 83 -0.42 -16.02 -1.90
C ASN A 83 -1.01 -17.04 -0.92
N ASP A 84 -1.32 -18.24 -1.40
CA ASP A 84 -1.75 -19.36 -0.55
C ASP A 84 -0.67 -20.45 -0.47
N TYR A 85 0.57 -20.03 -0.22
CA TYR A 85 1.66 -20.96 -0.04
C TYR A 85 1.51 -21.73 1.29
N PRO A 86 2.00 -22.97 1.36
CA PRO A 86 2.18 -23.66 2.63
C PRO A 86 2.94 -22.78 3.64
N LEU A 87 2.57 -22.87 4.92
CA LEU A 87 3.14 -22.03 5.99
C LEU A 87 4.67 -22.09 6.08
N CYS A 88 5.31 -23.19 5.66
CA CYS A 88 6.76 -23.29 5.65
C CYS A 88 7.46 -22.25 4.75
N PHE A 89 6.77 -21.70 3.75
CA PHE A 89 7.31 -20.65 2.87
C PHE A 89 7.06 -19.23 3.40
N GLU A 90 5.97 -19.01 4.13
CA GLU A 90 5.58 -17.70 4.67
C GLU A 90 5.08 -17.81 6.14
N PRO A 91 5.93 -18.25 7.09
CA PRO A 91 5.49 -18.73 8.40
C PRO A 91 4.93 -17.63 9.33
N HIS A 92 5.23 -16.37 9.04
CA HIS A 92 4.82 -15.23 9.88
C HIS A 92 3.66 -14.44 9.29
N LEU A 93 3.08 -14.88 8.16
CA LEU A 93 1.90 -14.25 7.62
C LEU A 93 0.64 -14.83 8.26
N PRO A 94 -0.38 -13.98 8.51
CA PRO A 94 -1.69 -14.45 8.89
C PRO A 94 -2.30 -15.37 7.83
N ILE A 95 -3.27 -16.17 8.23
CA ILE A 95 -3.99 -17.07 7.32
C ILE A 95 -4.64 -16.30 6.16
N LEU A 96 -4.90 -17.00 5.05
CA LEU A 96 -5.38 -16.39 3.81
C LEU A 96 -6.69 -15.60 4.01
N SER A 97 -7.61 -16.09 4.83
CA SER A 97 -8.89 -15.42 5.11
C SER A 97 -8.69 -14.05 5.75
N GLU A 98 -7.84 -13.95 6.78
CA GLU A 98 -7.54 -12.67 7.44
C GLU A 98 -6.88 -11.67 6.48
N ARG A 99 -5.92 -12.14 5.67
CA ARG A 99 -5.29 -11.29 4.63
C ARG A 99 -6.30 -10.83 3.60
N THR A 100 -7.24 -11.69 3.22
CA THR A 100 -8.34 -11.38 2.30
C THR A 100 -9.27 -10.31 2.87
N ASP A 101 -9.62 -10.39 4.15
CA ASP A 101 -10.47 -9.39 4.81
C ASP A 101 -9.78 -8.03 4.93
N VAL A 102 -8.47 -8.02 5.19
CA VAL A 102 -7.67 -6.80 5.17
C VAL A 102 -7.64 -6.18 3.77
N PHE A 103 -7.50 -6.98 2.72
CA PHE A 103 -7.56 -6.51 1.33
C PHE A 103 -8.92 -5.87 0.99
N LYS A 104 -10.04 -6.49 1.42
CA LYS A 104 -11.38 -5.93 1.23
C LYS A 104 -11.52 -4.57 1.93
N ARG A 105 -11.14 -4.50 3.20
CA ARG A 105 -11.15 -3.25 3.99
C ARG A 105 -10.31 -2.15 3.37
N LEU A 106 -9.13 -2.48 2.84
CA LEU A 106 -8.27 -1.54 2.13
C LEU A 106 -8.97 -1.02 0.87
N SER A 107 -9.52 -1.91 0.05
CA SER A 107 -10.22 -1.57 -1.19
C SER A 107 -11.43 -0.66 -0.93
N GLU A 108 -12.26 -0.97 0.08
CA GLU A 108 -13.40 -0.13 0.48
C GLU A 108 -12.98 1.27 0.93
N LYS A 109 -11.86 1.39 1.66
CA LYS A 109 -11.32 2.70 2.06
C LYS A 109 -10.87 3.51 0.84
N SER A 110 -10.28 2.87 -0.16
CA SER A 110 -9.90 3.53 -1.42
C SER A 110 -11.13 3.98 -2.22
N ALA A 111 -12.15 3.13 -2.36
CA ALA A 111 -13.38 3.43 -3.10
C ALA A 111 -14.11 4.66 -2.54
N ARG A 112 -14.25 4.76 -1.21
CA ARG A 112 -14.94 5.89 -0.54
C ARG A 112 -14.31 7.25 -0.84
N ARG A 113 -13.08 7.30 -1.34
CA ARG A 113 -12.37 8.56 -1.63
C ARG A 113 -12.58 9.06 -3.04
N GLY A 114 -13.33 8.33 -3.88
CA GLY A 114 -13.65 8.76 -5.25
C GLY A 114 -12.44 8.80 -6.20
N LEU A 115 -11.32 8.19 -5.80
CA LEU A 115 -10.07 8.20 -6.53
C LEU A 115 -10.02 6.97 -7.46
N SER A 116 -10.53 7.11 -8.68
CA SER A 116 -10.41 6.06 -9.71
C SER A 116 -8.94 5.85 -10.11
N GLY A 117 -8.44 4.60 -10.04
CA GLY A 117 -7.18 4.15 -10.66
C GLY A 117 -5.92 4.21 -9.78
N ALA A 118 -5.71 5.25 -8.98
CA ALA A 118 -4.43 5.46 -8.27
C ALA A 118 -4.39 4.98 -6.81
N THR A 119 -5.52 4.65 -6.17
CA THR A 119 -5.56 4.15 -4.77
C THR A 119 -6.14 2.74 -4.65
N THR A 120 -6.73 2.19 -5.73
CA THR A 120 -7.24 0.82 -5.74
C THR A 120 -6.07 -0.15 -5.62
N PRO A 121 -6.02 -1.02 -4.61
CA PRO A 121 -4.91 -1.94 -4.49
C PRO A 121 -4.88 -2.92 -5.68
N SER A 122 -3.74 -3.06 -6.38
CA SER A 122 -3.60 -4.19 -7.31
C SER A 122 -3.32 -5.46 -6.57
N LEU A 123 -4.00 -6.53 -6.97
CA LEU A 123 -3.77 -7.87 -6.47
C LEU A 123 -2.80 -8.63 -7.38
N SER A 124 -1.76 -9.22 -6.79
CA SER A 124 -0.96 -10.27 -7.42
C SER A 124 -1.18 -11.58 -6.67
N ALA A 125 -1.57 -12.63 -7.39
CA ALA A 125 -1.94 -13.93 -6.84
C ALA A 125 -1.42 -15.06 -7.74
N ALA A 126 -0.31 -15.69 -7.36
CA ALA A 126 0.34 -16.71 -8.20
C ALA A 126 -0.16 -18.15 -7.94
N THR A 127 -0.68 -18.43 -6.75
CA THR A 127 -1.08 -19.79 -6.30
C THR A 127 -2.38 -19.78 -5.49
N THR A 128 -3.12 -18.68 -5.53
CA THR A 128 -4.29 -18.46 -4.70
C THR A 128 -5.52 -19.11 -5.33
N PRO A 129 -6.34 -19.87 -4.58
CA PRO A 129 -7.53 -20.53 -5.12
C PRO A 129 -8.48 -19.54 -5.82
N LEU A 130 -9.10 -19.99 -6.92
CA LEU A 130 -10.09 -19.19 -7.67
C LEU A 130 -11.28 -18.75 -6.80
N SER A 131 -11.65 -19.55 -5.79
CA SER A 131 -12.69 -19.18 -4.81
C SER A 131 -12.31 -17.92 -4.03
N THR A 132 -11.05 -17.81 -3.62
CA THR A 132 -10.54 -16.62 -2.92
C THR A 132 -10.47 -15.40 -3.85
N ILE A 133 -10.04 -15.59 -5.10
CA ILE A 133 -10.03 -14.51 -6.12
C ILE A 133 -11.47 -14.04 -6.39
N SER A 134 -12.42 -14.97 -6.54
CA SER A 134 -13.85 -14.67 -6.72
C SER A 134 -14.42 -13.90 -5.53
N ASN A 135 -13.96 -14.18 -4.30
CA ASN A 135 -14.41 -13.48 -3.10
C ASN A 135 -13.94 -12.01 -3.00
N VAL A 136 -12.85 -11.63 -3.69
CA VAL A 136 -12.34 -10.24 -3.71
C VAL A 136 -12.71 -9.48 -4.99
N LEU A 137 -13.06 -10.21 -6.05
CA LEU A 137 -13.41 -9.62 -7.34
C LEU A 137 -14.58 -8.61 -7.26
N PRO A 138 -15.69 -8.85 -6.52
CA PRO A 138 -16.76 -7.87 -6.38
C PRO A 138 -16.28 -6.55 -5.76
N VAL A 139 -15.35 -6.61 -4.81
CA VAL A 139 -14.80 -5.43 -4.14
C VAL A 139 -13.86 -4.67 -5.08
N LEU A 140 -13.06 -5.36 -5.88
CA LEU A 140 -12.25 -4.74 -6.93
C LEU A 140 -13.12 -4.06 -8.00
N LEU A 141 -14.18 -4.74 -8.43
CA LEU A 141 -15.12 -4.21 -9.42
C LEU A 141 -15.91 -3.02 -8.87
N SER A 142 -16.27 -3.00 -7.58
CA SER A 142 -16.93 -1.84 -6.97
C SER A 142 -16.01 -0.62 -6.88
N CYS A 143 -14.71 -0.82 -6.67
CA CYS A 143 -13.72 0.27 -6.74
C CYS A 143 -13.57 0.85 -8.15
N TRP A 144 -13.80 0.03 -9.19
CA TRP A 144 -13.77 0.46 -10.60
C TRP A 144 -15.08 1.09 -11.06
N ARG A 145 -16.22 0.71 -10.46
CA ARG A 145 -17.54 1.32 -10.71
C ARG A 145 -17.71 2.60 -9.91
N ILE A 146 -16.93 3.63 -10.24
CA ILE A 146 -17.32 5.01 -9.96
C ILE A 146 -17.97 5.51 -11.25
N THR A 147 -19.28 5.73 -11.19
CA THR A 147 -20.14 6.24 -12.26
C THR A 147 -19.55 7.46 -12.96
N PRO A 148 -19.73 7.63 -14.28
CA PRO A 148 -19.46 8.91 -14.92
C PRO A 148 -20.29 9.97 -14.19
N LYS A 149 -19.63 11.00 -13.67
CA LYS A 149 -20.35 12.19 -13.20
C LYS A 149 -21.03 12.79 -14.42
N GLY A 150 -22.36 12.74 -14.44
CA GLY A 150 -23.18 13.57 -15.33
C GLY A 150 -23.08 15.04 -14.94
#